data_AF-A0A8T0K0X9-F1
#
_entry.id   AF-A0A8T0K0X9-F1
#
_cell.length_a   1.000
_cell.length_b   1.000
_cell.length_c   1.000
_cell.angle_alpha   90.00
_cell.angle_beta   90.00
_cell.angle_gamma   90.00
#
_symmetry.space_group_name_H-M   'P 1'
#
loop_
_entity.id
_entity.type
_entity.pdbx_description
1 polymer ?
#
loop_
_entity_poly.entity_id
_entity_poly.type
_entity_poly.pdbx_seq_one_letter_code
_entity_poly.pdbx_strand_id
1 'polypeptide(L)'
;MMLICSKATEILGRYNSRPDSDYQKWKWKPTGCTLPRFDALRFLGRMRRKRIMLMGDSMMRNQWESLVCLVQGIIPIGRKMVTYNGPAMAFHAMVLDLCKEVEALRHEPLCHKAPRLPSPCDSMSPGHAATVPSPRRDSNLVTL
;
A
#
# COMPACT_ATOMS: atom_id res chain seq x y z
N MET A 1 0.77 -12.29 5.84
CA MET A 1 -0.09 -11.31 6.54
C MET A 1 0.61 -9.97 6.48
N MET A 2 0.28 -9.11 5.52
CA MET A 2 0.89 -7.79 5.44
C MET A 2 0.46 -6.98 6.66
N LEU A 3 1.45 -6.36 7.28
CA LEU A 3 1.39 -5.65 8.55
C LEU A 3 0.19 -4.70 8.58
N ILE A 4 -0.74 -4.97 9.49
CA ILE A 4 -1.78 -4.01 9.85
C ILE A 4 -1.04 -2.79 10.39
N CYS A 5 -1.21 -1.68 9.68
CA CYS A 5 -0.63 -0.39 10.01
C CYS A 5 -0.81 -0.06 11.50
N SER A 6 0.27 0.36 12.13
CA SER A 6 0.34 0.63 13.58
C SER A 6 -0.81 1.52 14.08
N LYS A 7 -1.37 2.41 13.25
CA LYS A 7 -2.54 3.21 13.62
C LYS A 7 -3.85 2.43 13.74
N ALA A 8 -4.13 1.49 12.84
CA ALA A 8 -5.35 0.68 12.90
C ALA A 8 -5.27 -0.33 14.05
N THR A 9 -4.08 -0.89 14.29
CA THR A 9 -3.84 -1.86 15.36
C THR A 9 -3.71 -1.21 16.74
N GLU A 10 -3.19 0.02 16.85
CA GLU A 10 -3.20 0.77 18.11
C GLU A 10 -4.63 1.13 18.52
N ILE A 11 -5.46 1.53 17.57
CA ILE A 11 -6.89 1.77 17.82
C ILE A 11 -7.54 0.47 18.25
N LEU A 12 -7.48 -0.60 17.44
CA LEU A 12 -8.16 -1.87 17.75
C LEU A 12 -7.61 -2.55 19.02
N GLY A 13 -6.30 -2.46 19.29
CA GLY A 13 -5.64 -3.03 20.46
C GLY A 13 -5.92 -2.28 21.76
N ARG A 14 -6.00 -0.94 21.71
CA ARG A 14 -6.47 -0.12 22.83
C ARG A 14 -7.96 -0.37 23.12
N TYR A 15 -8.78 -0.53 22.08
CA TYR A 15 -10.21 -0.84 22.24
C TYR A 15 -10.45 -2.29 22.74
N ASN A 16 -9.58 -3.23 22.40
CA ASN A 16 -9.67 -4.64 22.83
C ASN A 16 -8.86 -4.97 24.09
N SER A 17 -8.45 -3.96 24.88
CA SER A 17 -7.74 -4.13 26.17
C SER A 17 -6.48 -5.01 26.08
N ARG A 18 -5.76 -4.98 24.95
CA ARG A 18 -4.54 -5.75 24.76
C ARG A 18 -3.30 -4.85 24.89
N PRO A 19 -2.59 -4.88 26.03
CA PRO A 19 -1.52 -3.92 26.34
C PRO A 19 -0.17 -4.24 25.67
N ASP A 20 0.04 -5.46 25.17
CA ASP A 20 1.28 -5.82 24.48
C ASP A 20 1.32 -5.25 23.06
N SER A 21 2.49 -4.75 22.63
CA SER A 21 2.71 -4.24 21.26
C SER A 21 3.77 -5.04 20.50
N ASP A 22 4.33 -6.08 21.12
CA ASP A 22 5.45 -6.85 20.56
C ASP A 22 5.04 -7.63 19.31
N TYR A 23 3.76 -8.00 19.18
CA TYR A 23 3.23 -8.61 17.96
C TYR A 23 3.43 -7.73 16.72
N GLN A 24 3.51 -6.39 16.88
CA GLN A 24 3.73 -5.45 15.76
C GLN A 24 5.19 -5.45 15.25
N LYS A 25 6.12 -5.99 16.04
CA LYS A 25 7.55 -6.03 15.70
C LYS A 25 7.91 -7.25 14.85
N TRP A 26 7.03 -8.23 14.76
CA TRP A 26 7.25 -9.44 13.97
C TRP A 26 7.32 -9.13 12.49
N LYS A 27 8.37 -9.64 11.85
CA LYS A 27 8.56 -9.57 10.41
C LYS A 27 8.72 -10.99 9.90
N TRP A 28 7.94 -11.31 8.88
CA TRP A 28 8.17 -12.53 8.14
C TRP A 28 9.50 -12.42 7.38
N LYS A 29 10.39 -13.41 7.52
CA LYS A 29 11.69 -13.48 6.86
C LYS A 29 11.80 -14.78 6.05
N PRO A 30 11.84 -14.73 4.72
CA PRO A 30 12.08 -15.90 3.88
C PRO A 30 13.49 -16.46 4.08
N THR A 31 13.65 -17.75 3.81
CA THR A 31 14.96 -18.42 3.77
C THR A 31 15.70 -18.03 2.48
N GLY A 32 16.99 -17.73 2.58
CA GLY A 32 17.85 -17.47 1.41
C GLY A 32 17.90 -16.03 0.91
N CYS A 33 17.27 -15.07 1.59
CA CYS A 33 17.20 -13.68 1.11
C CYS A 33 16.70 -12.72 2.20
N THR A 34 16.84 -11.41 1.94
CA THR A 34 16.30 -10.35 2.81
C THR A 34 15.25 -9.57 2.05
N LEU A 35 14.03 -9.48 2.61
CA LEU A 35 12.98 -8.68 2.02
C LEU A 35 13.31 -7.19 2.15
N PRO A 36 13.17 -6.40 1.06
CA PRO A 36 13.35 -4.96 1.15
C PRO A 36 12.24 -4.34 2.00
N ARG A 37 12.57 -3.22 2.65
CA ARG A 37 11.56 -2.42 3.37
C ARG A 37 10.51 -1.92 2.38
N PHE A 38 9.25 -1.90 2.80
CA PHE A 38 8.16 -1.35 2.00
C PHE A 38 8.38 0.15 1.75
N ASP A 39 8.34 0.54 0.49
CA ASP A 39 8.45 1.93 0.04
C ASP A 39 7.13 2.36 -0.62
N ALA A 40 6.35 3.16 0.13
CA ALA A 40 5.05 3.63 -0.31
C ALA A 40 5.13 4.55 -1.54
N LEU A 41 6.18 5.37 -1.66
CA LEU A 41 6.34 6.29 -2.80
C LEU A 41 6.60 5.50 -4.08
N ARG A 42 7.53 4.53 -4.00
CA ARG A 42 7.84 3.66 -5.13
C ARG A 42 6.66 2.79 -5.54
N PHE A 43 5.89 2.30 -4.57
CA PHE A 43 4.66 1.55 -4.81
C PHE A 43 3.63 2.42 -5.55
N LEU A 44 3.28 3.59 -5.01
CA LEU A 44 2.31 4.50 -5.61
C LEU A 44 2.74 4.97 -7.01
N GLY A 45 4.04 5.25 -7.21
CA GLY A 45 4.59 5.61 -8.51
C GLY A 45 4.36 4.54 -9.59
N ARG A 46 4.48 3.25 -9.23
CA ARG A 46 4.21 2.12 -10.15
C ARG A 46 2.72 1.84 -10.38
N MET A 47 1.90 2.19 -9.40
CA MET A 47 0.45 2.01 -9.47
C MET A 47 -0.28 3.20 -10.12
N ARG A 48 0.46 4.25 -10.51
CA ARG A 48 -0.08 5.34 -11.34
C ARG A 48 -0.77 4.76 -12.57
N ARG A 49 -1.99 5.25 -12.85
CA ARG A 49 -2.82 4.84 -14.00
C ARG A 49 -3.30 3.38 -13.93
N LYS A 50 -3.08 2.70 -12.82
CA LYS A 50 -3.51 1.32 -12.57
C LYS A 50 -4.47 1.30 -11.38
N ARG A 51 -5.27 0.24 -11.33
CA ARG A 51 -6.13 -0.07 -10.19
C ARG A 51 -5.76 -1.44 -9.65
N ILE A 52 -5.64 -1.55 -8.34
CA ILE A 52 -5.55 -2.85 -7.68
C ILE A 52 -6.96 -3.18 -7.20
N MET A 53 -7.38 -4.42 -7.41
CA MET A 53 -8.63 -4.92 -6.86
C MET A 53 -8.34 -6.20 -6.08
N LEU A 54 -8.68 -6.17 -4.79
CA LEU A 54 -8.61 -7.32 -3.91
C LEU A 54 -10.02 -7.88 -3.76
N MET A 55 -10.27 -9.07 -4.31
CA MET A 55 -11.57 -9.74 -4.27
C MET A 55 -11.51 -10.96 -3.37
N GLY A 56 -12.46 -11.08 -2.44
CA GLY A 56 -12.51 -12.19 -1.50
C GLY A 56 -13.47 -11.93 -0.35
N ASP A 57 -13.28 -12.68 0.73
CA ASP A 57 -14.04 -12.56 1.97
C ASP A 57 -13.56 -11.39 2.86
N SER A 58 -13.97 -11.39 4.13
CA SER A 58 -13.57 -10.39 5.12
C SER A 58 -12.05 -10.33 5.35
N MET A 59 -11.30 -11.41 5.13
CA MET A 59 -9.84 -11.38 5.20
C MET A 59 -9.26 -10.47 4.13
N MET A 60 -9.88 -10.46 2.94
CA MET A 60 -9.45 -9.62 1.83
C MET A 60 -9.70 -8.13 2.11
N ARG A 61 -10.80 -7.79 2.80
CA ARG A 61 -11.03 -6.45 3.36
C ARG A 61 -9.92 -6.04 4.31
N ASN A 62 -9.48 -6.92 5.22
CA ASN A 62 -8.39 -6.63 6.14
C ASN A 62 -7.04 -6.40 5.42
N GLN A 63 -6.77 -7.13 4.33
CA GLN A 63 -5.58 -6.89 3.51
C GLN A 63 -5.63 -5.54 2.80
N TRP A 64 -6.80 -5.18 2.26
CA TRP A 64 -7.02 -3.87 1.63
C TRP A 64 -6.82 -2.72 2.64
N GLU A 65 -7.41 -2.81 3.83
CA GLU A 65 -7.24 -1.81 4.89
C GLU A 65 -5.78 -1.67 5.33
N SER A 66 -5.07 -2.79 5.45
CA SER A 66 -3.63 -2.81 5.77
C SER A 66 -2.81 -2.10 4.70
N LEU A 67 -3.09 -2.37 3.42
CA LEU A 67 -2.42 -1.72 2.29
C LEU A 67 -2.69 -0.22 2.24
N VAL A 68 -3.96 0.18 2.39
CA VAL A 68 -4.36 1.60 2.43
C VAL A 68 -3.60 2.33 3.53
N CYS A 69 -3.46 1.72 4.71
CA CYS A 69 -2.80 2.38 5.83
C CYS A 69 -1.28 2.48 5.67
N LEU A 70 -0.63 1.56 4.93
CA LEU A 70 0.78 1.68 4.55
C LEU A 70 1.04 2.86 3.59
N VAL A 71 0.10 3.18 2.70
CA VAL A 71 0.28 4.24 1.70
C VAL A 71 -0.28 5.59 2.13
N GLN A 72 -1.32 5.64 2.97
CA GLN A 72 -2.01 6.89 3.32
C GLN A 72 -1.13 7.88 4.11
N GLY A 73 -0.08 7.40 4.76
CA GLY A 73 0.80 8.20 5.61
C GLY A 73 1.66 9.19 4.82
N ILE A 74 1.93 8.90 3.54
CA ILE A 74 2.70 9.78 2.65
C ILE A 74 1.79 10.66 1.77
N ILE A 75 0.47 10.42 1.77
CA ILE A 75 -0.46 11.17 0.93
C ILE A 75 -1.02 12.35 1.73
N PRO A 76 -0.90 13.60 1.22
CA PRO A 76 -1.42 14.78 1.88
C PRO A 76 -2.93 14.70 2.14
N ILE A 77 -3.37 15.42 3.18
CA ILE A 77 -4.79 15.60 3.49
C ILE A 77 -5.46 16.30 2.30
N GLY A 78 -6.68 15.88 1.94
CA GLY A 78 -7.41 16.40 0.77
C GLY A 78 -7.00 15.78 -0.57
N ARG A 79 -5.92 14.98 -0.63
CA ARG A 79 -5.49 14.25 -1.83
C ARG A 79 -5.77 12.74 -1.76
N LYS A 80 -6.57 12.33 -0.80
CA LYS A 80 -7.02 10.94 -0.61
C LYS A 80 -8.49 10.90 -0.25
N MET A 81 -9.19 9.89 -0.73
CA MET A 81 -10.62 9.69 -0.47
C MET A 81 -10.94 8.19 -0.49
N VAL A 82 -11.88 7.76 0.35
CA VAL A 82 -12.46 6.42 0.31
C VAL A 82 -13.91 6.53 -0.16
N THR A 83 -14.31 5.64 -1.07
CA THR A 83 -15.69 5.51 -1.56
C THR A 83 -16.23 4.12 -1.25
N TYR A 84 -17.49 4.06 -0.83
CA TYR A 84 -18.21 2.82 -0.51
C TYR A 84 -19.40 2.67 -1.46
N ASN A 85 -19.32 1.68 -2.37
CA ASN A 85 -20.36 1.41 -3.36
C ASN A 85 -20.86 -0.03 -3.18
N GLY A 86 -21.83 -0.21 -2.27
CA GLY A 86 -22.35 -1.53 -1.92
C GLY A 86 -21.25 -2.46 -1.39
N PRO A 87 -20.98 -3.62 -2.02
CA PRO A 87 -19.92 -4.53 -1.60
C PRO A 87 -18.50 -4.03 -1.94
N ALA A 88 -18.37 -3.03 -2.81
CA ALA A 88 -17.08 -2.50 -3.25
C ALA A 88 -16.62 -1.33 -2.38
N MET A 89 -15.37 -1.38 -1.94
CA MET A 89 -14.66 -0.25 -1.35
C MET A 89 -13.54 0.16 -2.29
N ALA A 90 -13.31 1.46 -2.43
CA ALA A 90 -12.19 1.96 -3.22
C ALA A 90 -11.51 3.13 -2.52
N PHE A 91 -10.19 3.07 -2.46
CA PHE A 91 -9.33 4.15 -1.97
C PHE A 91 -8.72 4.85 -3.18
N HIS A 92 -8.98 6.15 -3.29
CA HIS A 92 -8.48 7.01 -4.35
C HIS A 92 -7.38 7.89 -3.78
N ALA A 93 -6.22 7.88 -4.43
CA ALA A 93 -5.10 8.74 -4.08
C ALA A 93 -4.66 9.55 -5.30
N MET A 94 -4.61 10.87 -5.13
CA MET A 94 -4.00 11.76 -6.10
C MET A 94 -2.51 11.83 -5.81
N VAL A 95 -1.76 11.04 -6.57
CA VAL A 95 -0.31 11.05 -6.55
C VAL A 95 0.14 12.12 -7.52
N LEU A 96 -0.03 13.39 -7.11
CA LEU A 96 0.70 14.52 -7.69
C LEU A 96 2.20 14.22 -7.61
N ASP A 97 3.07 15.08 -8.13
CA ASP A 97 4.52 14.88 -8.10
C ASP A 97 5.13 14.91 -6.67
N LEU A 98 4.61 14.11 -5.73
CA LEU A 98 5.21 13.69 -4.48
C LEU A 98 6.65 13.21 -4.68
N CYS A 99 6.99 12.69 -5.88
CA CYS A 99 8.37 12.49 -6.27
C CYS A 99 9.18 13.78 -6.30
N LYS A 100 8.70 14.88 -6.91
CA LYS A 100 9.41 16.17 -6.93
C LYS A 100 9.53 16.79 -5.53
N GLU A 101 8.47 16.68 -4.72
CA GLU A 101 8.41 17.23 -3.36
C GLU A 101 9.33 16.44 -2.38
N VAL A 102 9.48 15.13 -2.57
CA VAL A 102 10.38 14.28 -1.75
C VAL A 102 11.81 14.20 -2.33
N GLU A 103 12.00 14.28 -3.65
CA GLU A 103 13.32 14.40 -4.31
C GLU A 103 14.05 15.67 -3.83
N ALA A 104 13.32 16.78 -3.62
CA ALA A 104 13.85 17.99 -3.01
C ALA A 104 14.33 17.81 -1.56
N LEU A 105 13.86 16.78 -0.85
CA LEU A 105 14.22 16.49 0.54
C LEU A 105 15.21 15.32 0.71
N ARG A 106 15.43 14.50 -0.33
CA ARG A 106 16.24 13.26 -0.24
C ARG A 106 17.46 13.19 -1.18
N HIS A 107 17.69 14.17 -2.06
CA HIS A 107 18.84 14.18 -2.97
C HIS A 107 19.03 12.89 -3.83
N GLU A 108 17.96 12.10 -4.09
CA GLU A 108 18.04 10.88 -4.95
C GLU A 108 16.82 10.77 -5.89
N PRO A 109 17.00 10.68 -7.23
CA PRO A 109 15.92 10.67 -8.21
C PRO A 109 15.21 9.30 -8.28
N LEU A 110 14.31 9.04 -7.34
CA LEU A 110 13.56 7.78 -7.21
C LEU A 110 12.52 7.55 -8.32
N CYS A 111 12.07 8.59 -9.04
CA CYS A 111 10.99 8.45 -10.01
C CYS A 111 11.44 7.99 -11.42
N HIS A 112 12.69 8.28 -11.82
CA HIS A 112 13.20 7.97 -13.16
C HIS A 112 13.87 6.60 -13.28
N LYS A 113 14.25 6.00 -12.14
CA LYS A 113 14.67 4.61 -12.06
C LYS A 113 13.51 3.76 -11.56
N ALA A 114 12.67 3.26 -12.47
CA ALA A 114 11.81 2.12 -12.18
C ALA A 114 12.33 0.82 -12.83
N PRO A 115 13.41 0.16 -12.34
CA PRO A 115 13.73 -1.20 -12.77
C PRO A 115 12.92 -2.24 -12.00
N ARG A 116 12.59 -3.33 -12.71
CA ARG A 116 11.77 -4.51 -12.38
C ARG A 116 11.52 -4.82 -10.89
N LEU A 117 10.29 -5.20 -10.54
CA LEU A 117 10.11 -6.09 -9.39
C LEU A 117 10.58 -7.48 -9.86
N PRO A 118 11.63 -8.04 -9.26
CA PRO A 118 11.42 -9.14 -8.31
C PRO A 118 12.24 -8.89 -7.04
N SER A 119 11.83 -9.32 -5.83
CA SER A 119 11.29 -10.62 -5.48
C SER A 119 10.54 -10.57 -4.12
N PRO A 120 9.61 -11.50 -3.80
CA PRO A 120 9.36 -11.98 -2.45
C PRO A 120 10.36 -13.09 -2.03
N CYS A 121 11.45 -13.24 -2.80
CA CYS A 121 12.26 -14.44 -3.05
C CYS A 121 11.58 -15.36 -4.08
N ASP A 122 11.63 -14.82 -5.29
CA ASP A 122 11.23 -15.16 -6.65
C ASP A 122 9.94 -15.91 -7.02
N SER A 123 9.23 -16.58 -6.12
CA SER A 123 7.91 -17.14 -6.47
C SER A 123 7.11 -17.59 -5.24
N MET A 124 6.54 -16.65 -4.51
CA MET A 124 5.31 -16.96 -3.76
C MET A 124 4.13 -16.53 -4.61
N SER A 125 3.38 -17.54 -5.08
CA SER A 125 2.28 -17.44 -6.04
C SER A 125 1.35 -16.24 -5.79
N PRO A 126 0.93 -15.52 -6.84
CA PRO A 126 0.00 -14.40 -6.68
C PRO A 126 -1.39 -14.93 -6.33
N GLY A 127 -1.74 -14.92 -5.04
CA GLY A 127 -3.12 -15.06 -4.61
C GLY A 127 -3.89 -13.75 -4.88
N HIS A 128 -4.79 -13.79 -5.88
CA HIS A 128 -6.01 -12.99 -6.04
C HIS A 128 -5.96 -11.45 -6.17
N ALA A 129 -4.78 -10.80 -6.21
CA ALA A 129 -4.71 -9.37 -6.51
C ALA A 129 -4.57 -9.13 -8.02
N ALA A 130 -5.63 -8.62 -8.67
CA ALA A 130 -5.60 -8.23 -10.07
C ALA A 130 -5.24 -6.75 -10.21
N THR A 131 -4.32 -6.44 -11.13
CA THR A 131 -4.05 -5.05 -11.52
C THR A 131 -4.72 -4.78 -12.87
N VAL A 132 -5.65 -3.83 -12.90
CA VAL A 132 -6.47 -3.52 -14.07
C VAL A 132 -6.17 -2.09 -14.53
N PRO A 133 -6.15 -1.79 -15.84
CA PRO A 133 -6.05 -0.42 -16.32
C PRO A 133 -7.17 0.47 -15.74
N SER A 134 -6.83 1.68 -15.32
CA SER A 134 -7.84 2.63 -14.80
C SER A 134 -8.68 3.21 -15.95
N PRO A 135 -10.02 3.09 -15.96
CA PRO A 135 -10.89 3.72 -16.96
C PRO A 135 -10.97 5.27 -16.88
N ARG A 136 -10.35 5.92 -15.89
CA ARG A 136 -10.34 7.40 -15.79
C ARG A 136 -9.04 7.99 -16.34
N ARG A 137 -9.20 9.11 -17.06
CA ARG A 137 -8.20 9.83 -17.87
C ARG A 137 -7.16 10.64 -17.05
N ASP A 138 -7.19 10.55 -15.71
CA ASP A 138 -6.22 11.22 -14.84
C ASP A 138 -4.95 10.40 -14.66
N SER A 139 -3.84 10.89 -15.20
CA SER A 139 -2.53 10.21 -15.15
C SER A 139 -1.97 10.00 -13.74
N ASN A 140 -2.49 10.75 -12.77
CA ASN A 140 -1.98 10.85 -11.40
C ASN A 140 -2.85 10.11 -10.37
N LEU A 141 -3.96 9.51 -10.80
CA LEU A 141 -4.86 8.79 -9.92
C LEU A 141 -4.39 7.35 -9.72
N VAL A 142 -4.31 6.94 -8.46
CA VAL A 142 -4.16 5.54 -8.02
C VAL A 142 -5.45 5.11 -7.34
N THR A 143 -5.97 3.93 -7.70
CA THR A 143 -7.14 3.33 -7.04
C THR A 143 -6.76 1.97 -6.46
N LEU A 144 -7.05 1.76 -5.18
CA LEU A 144 -6.92 0.49 -4.46
C LEU A 144 -8.28 -0.04 -4.03
#